data_AF-A0A3F3QAS2-F1
#
_entry.id   AF-A0A3F3QAS2-F1
#
_cell.length_a   1.000
_cell.length_b   1.000
_cell.length_c   1.000
_cell.angle_alpha   90.00
_cell.angle_beta   90.00
_cell.angle_gamma   90.00
#
_symmetry.space_group_name_H-M   'P 1'
#
loop_
_entity.id
_entity.type
_entity.pdbx_description
1 polymer ?
#
loop_
_entity_poly.entity_id
_entity_poly.type
_entity_poly.pdbx_seq_one_letter_code
_entity_poly.pdbx_strand_id
1 'polypeptide(L)'
;MHTTEKIPSFLSRRKPSNDSEHVPPPPDGGVQAWTQVVCMHFVFFNTWGITTSFSVFEQLYTKTLPQSASSISWIGSVQVSLLFFLSALAGRATDAGFFRVMYPLGVLLQLVGIFMLSLCKTYWQIFLAQAVCMGLGNGLTFSPGLSVMSAYFMKNRAFAVGLAASGAATGGLIYPVLINQLLYNHQIGFAWTIRAAGLLMLITHIFGLVFFRPRLPPRTTGPLIELGAFTEPPFVFFTLCYFFTFWGLYFAWFYLGTFARDRLGIADTQNLLLVLNGVGIVGRIGPSIIGDRWTGRLNILIPITLSCAILMFCWIAVSTVAGLYAFVVVYGLVGGAAQSVIPATATTMTPDINRTGTRLGMIMSIVGFATLTGPAIEGALIATDGGRYVAAQIFSGVSILLGVCAVAAARVAKAGWGLDVKV
;
A
#
# COMPACT_ATOMS: atom_id res chain seq x y z
N MET A 1 4.48 48.72 -44.49
CA MET A 1 3.69 47.50 -44.20
C MET A 1 4.67 46.41 -43.77
N HIS A 2 4.88 46.26 -42.46
CA HIS A 2 5.32 45.01 -41.82
C HIS A 2 5.36 45.24 -40.30
N THR A 3 4.21 44.98 -39.69
CA THR A 3 4.02 44.84 -38.24
C THR A 3 4.66 43.53 -37.79
N THR A 4 5.70 43.60 -36.96
CA THR A 4 6.23 42.43 -36.25
C THR A 4 5.55 42.33 -34.89
N GLU A 5 4.63 41.38 -34.79
CA GLU A 5 3.91 41.00 -33.57
C GLU A 5 4.88 40.53 -32.48
N LYS A 6 4.79 41.13 -31.30
CA LYS A 6 5.46 40.64 -30.08
C LYS A 6 4.70 39.41 -29.57
N ILE A 7 5.32 38.23 -29.70
CA ILE A 7 4.84 37.00 -29.07
C ILE A 7 4.95 37.13 -27.54
N PRO A 8 3.91 36.76 -26.74
CA PRO A 8 3.95 36.89 -25.28
C PRO A 8 4.96 35.94 -24.64
N SER A 9 5.70 36.46 -23.65
CA SER A 9 6.85 35.83 -22.98
C SER A 9 6.49 34.73 -21.96
N PHE A 10 5.49 33.90 -22.20
CA PHE A 10 5.08 32.83 -21.25
C PHE A 10 5.91 31.53 -21.37
N LEU A 11 6.86 31.48 -22.32
CA LEU A 11 7.77 30.35 -22.55
C LEU A 11 9.26 30.75 -22.38
N SER A 12 9.55 31.64 -21.43
CA SER A 12 10.93 31.88 -21.00
C SER A 12 11.48 30.60 -20.38
N ARG A 13 12.24 29.87 -21.19
CA ARG A 13 13.07 28.73 -20.81
C ARG A 13 13.98 29.21 -19.68
N ARG A 14 13.62 28.87 -18.43
CA ARG A 14 14.43 29.15 -17.24
C ARG A 14 15.83 28.63 -17.55
N LYS A 15 16.81 29.54 -17.65
CA LYS A 15 18.23 29.18 -17.72
C LYS A 15 18.49 28.15 -16.63
N PRO A 16 19.21 27.05 -16.88
CA PRO A 16 19.68 26.21 -15.78
C PRO A 16 20.60 27.09 -14.94
N SER A 17 20.13 27.53 -13.78
CA SER A 17 20.99 28.12 -12.76
C SER A 17 21.99 27.05 -12.40
N ASN A 18 23.27 27.34 -12.62
CA ASN A 18 24.39 26.48 -12.29
C ASN A 18 24.70 26.49 -10.78
N ASP A 19 23.72 26.89 -9.96
CA ASP A 19 23.73 26.65 -8.53
C ASP A 19 23.22 25.23 -8.34
N SER A 20 24.11 24.33 -7.93
CA SER A 20 23.69 23.16 -7.18
C SER A 20 22.96 23.68 -5.93
N GLU A 21 21.66 23.93 -6.05
CA GLU A 21 20.78 24.31 -4.95
C GLU A 21 21.07 23.32 -3.83
N HIS A 22 21.77 23.77 -2.78
CA HIS A 22 22.11 22.92 -1.65
C HIS A 22 20.80 22.66 -0.91
N VAL A 23 20.09 21.61 -1.35
CA VAL A 23 18.85 21.18 -0.71
C VAL A 23 19.23 20.91 0.75
N PRO A 24 18.64 21.64 1.72
CA PRO A 24 19.00 21.45 3.11
C PRO A 24 18.77 19.99 3.51
N PRO A 25 19.43 19.47 4.55
CA PRO A 25 19.15 18.13 5.04
C PRO A 25 17.67 18.01 5.47
N PRO A 26 17.06 16.80 5.39
CA PRO A 26 15.70 16.57 5.86
C PRO A 26 15.45 17.12 7.26
N PRO A 27 14.34 17.84 7.48
CA PRO A 27 14.07 18.47 8.78
C PRO A 27 13.81 17.46 9.90
N ASP A 28 13.43 16.21 9.56
CA ASP A 28 13.18 15.12 10.51
C ASP A 28 12.09 15.40 11.58
N GLY A 29 11.34 16.49 11.41
CA GLY A 29 10.31 16.97 12.32
C GLY A 29 9.82 18.38 11.97
N GLY A 30 9.13 19.01 12.91
CA GLY A 30 8.47 20.29 12.72
C GLY A 30 7.09 20.17 12.05
N VAL A 31 6.28 21.21 12.20
CA VAL A 31 4.87 21.21 11.76
C VAL A 31 4.76 20.83 10.29
N GLN A 32 5.58 21.43 9.42
CA GLN A 32 5.52 21.16 7.98
C GLN A 32 5.78 19.70 7.63
N ALA A 33 6.78 19.05 8.24
CA ALA A 33 7.10 17.65 7.98
C ALA A 33 5.99 16.71 8.50
N TRP A 34 5.50 16.95 9.72
CA TRP A 34 4.41 16.15 10.30
C TRP A 34 3.08 16.35 9.57
N THR A 35 2.82 17.53 9.01
CA THR A 35 1.67 17.74 8.12
C THR A 35 1.73 16.80 6.92
N GLN A 36 2.92 16.55 6.32
CA GLN A 36 3.04 15.61 5.21
C GLN A 36 2.71 14.17 5.62
N VAL A 37 3.02 13.80 6.87
CA VAL A 37 2.66 12.49 7.43
C VAL A 37 1.15 12.37 7.55
N VAL A 38 0.44 13.42 7.99
CA VAL A 38 -1.03 13.44 8.04
C VAL A 38 -1.64 13.36 6.63
N CYS A 39 -1.08 14.09 5.65
CA CYS A 39 -1.51 13.98 4.26
C CYS A 39 -1.34 12.54 3.74
N MET A 40 -0.18 11.93 3.99
CA MET A 40 0.08 10.55 3.57
C MET A 40 -0.78 9.54 4.33
N HIS A 41 -1.12 9.80 5.60
CA HIS A 41 -2.07 9.01 6.36
C HIS A 41 -3.43 8.94 5.67
N PHE A 42 -3.96 10.08 5.19
CA PHE A 42 -5.20 10.08 4.43
C PHE A 42 -5.08 9.39 3.06
N VAL A 43 -3.91 9.43 2.42
CA VAL A 43 -3.66 8.62 1.22
C VAL A 43 -3.74 7.13 1.54
N PHE A 44 -3.07 6.65 2.60
CA PHE A 44 -3.19 5.25 3.05
C PHE A 44 -4.63 4.89 3.43
N PHE A 45 -5.33 5.79 4.13
CA PHE A 45 -6.73 5.64 4.52
C PHE A 45 -7.64 5.39 3.32
N ASN A 46 -7.52 6.19 2.27
CA ASN A 46 -8.40 6.09 1.11
C ASN A 46 -8.04 4.96 0.14
N THR A 47 -6.74 4.66 0.00
CA THR A 47 -6.25 3.60 -0.88
C THR A 47 -6.46 2.21 -0.27
N TRP A 48 -5.80 1.96 0.85
CA TRP A 48 -5.82 0.66 1.52
C TRP A 48 -7.08 0.45 2.37
N GLY A 49 -7.68 1.50 2.93
CA GLY A 49 -8.92 1.36 3.69
C GLY A 49 -10.10 0.87 2.85
N ILE A 50 -10.28 1.43 1.65
CA ILE A 50 -11.29 0.93 0.71
C ILE A 50 -10.94 -0.48 0.23
N THR A 51 -9.68 -0.72 -0.13
CA THR A 51 -9.21 -2.04 -0.60
C THR A 51 -9.46 -3.13 0.44
N THR A 52 -9.14 -2.88 1.71
CA THR A 52 -9.38 -3.83 2.81
C THR A 52 -10.86 -4.02 3.12
N SER A 53 -11.70 -3.07 2.72
CA SER A 53 -13.16 -3.20 2.77
C SER A 53 -13.74 -4.03 1.63
N PHE A 54 -12.93 -4.49 0.66
CA PHE A 54 -13.40 -5.22 -0.52
C PHE A 54 -14.19 -6.48 -0.15
N SER A 55 -13.89 -7.13 0.97
CA SER A 55 -14.65 -8.31 1.44
C SER A 55 -16.15 -8.03 1.66
N VAL A 56 -16.51 -6.81 2.06
CA VAL A 56 -17.92 -6.39 2.19
C VAL A 56 -18.57 -6.25 0.81
N PHE A 57 -17.84 -5.64 -0.13
CA PHE A 57 -18.28 -5.49 -1.52
C PHE A 57 -18.43 -6.85 -2.21
N GLU A 58 -17.48 -7.76 -2.03
CA GLU A 58 -17.50 -9.09 -2.61
C GLU A 58 -18.73 -9.90 -2.18
N GLN A 59 -19.07 -9.87 -0.88
CA GLN A 59 -20.27 -10.52 -0.36
C GLN A 59 -21.55 -9.94 -0.97
N LEU A 60 -21.62 -8.63 -1.12
CA LEU A 60 -22.75 -7.96 -1.75
C LEU A 60 -22.85 -8.35 -3.23
N TYR A 61 -21.75 -8.22 -3.98
CA TYR A 61 -21.70 -8.48 -5.42
C TYR A 61 -22.04 -9.93 -5.74
N THR A 62 -21.59 -10.89 -4.92
CA THR A 62 -21.89 -12.32 -5.13
C THR A 62 -23.38 -12.61 -4.96
N LYS A 63 -24.09 -11.81 -4.16
CA LYS A 63 -25.55 -11.94 -4.00
C LYS A 63 -26.34 -11.21 -5.08
N THR A 64 -25.81 -10.11 -5.63
CA THR A 64 -26.56 -9.22 -6.53
C THR A 64 -26.23 -9.38 -8.01
N LEU A 65 -25.07 -9.95 -8.34
CA LEU A 65 -24.61 -10.12 -9.72
C LEU A 65 -24.65 -11.60 -10.12
N PRO A 66 -24.88 -11.92 -11.40
CA PRO A 66 -24.89 -13.30 -11.90
C PRO A 66 -23.49 -13.89 -12.08
N GLN A 67 -22.44 -13.12 -11.80
CA GLN A 67 -21.04 -13.52 -12.03
C GLN A 67 -20.54 -14.44 -10.91
N SER A 68 -19.59 -15.31 -11.22
CA SER A 68 -18.95 -16.17 -10.23
C SER A 68 -18.15 -15.34 -9.22
N ALA A 69 -17.97 -15.87 -7.99
CA ALA A 69 -17.11 -15.25 -6.98
C ALA A 69 -15.69 -14.99 -7.51
N SER A 70 -15.16 -15.91 -8.33
CA SER A 70 -13.86 -15.73 -9.02
C SER A 70 -13.86 -14.54 -9.97
N SER A 71 -14.93 -14.31 -10.73
CA SER A 71 -15.03 -13.12 -11.59
C SER A 71 -15.12 -11.83 -10.77
N ILE A 72 -15.84 -11.87 -9.64
CA ILE A 72 -15.99 -10.72 -8.75
C ILE A 72 -14.66 -10.35 -8.09
N SER A 73 -13.85 -11.32 -7.66
CA SER A 73 -12.57 -11.06 -6.99
C SER A 73 -11.56 -10.32 -7.88
N TRP A 74 -11.67 -10.43 -9.21
CA TRP A 74 -10.88 -9.64 -10.16
C TRP A 74 -11.03 -8.12 -9.96
N ILE A 75 -12.18 -7.64 -9.47
CA ILE A 75 -12.39 -6.22 -9.21
C ILE A 75 -11.37 -5.70 -8.18
N GLY A 76 -11.25 -6.41 -7.04
CA GLY A 76 -10.31 -6.05 -5.98
C GLY A 76 -8.85 -6.25 -6.40
N SER A 77 -8.54 -7.40 -7.02
CA SER A 77 -7.17 -7.73 -7.44
C SER A 77 -6.62 -6.74 -8.47
N VAL A 78 -7.43 -6.33 -9.46
CA VAL A 78 -7.02 -5.33 -10.46
C VAL A 78 -6.86 -3.95 -9.82
N GLN A 79 -7.74 -3.57 -8.89
CA GLN A 79 -7.62 -2.31 -8.15
C GLN A 79 -6.25 -2.18 -7.45
N VAL A 80 -5.84 -3.24 -6.74
CA VAL A 80 -4.54 -3.29 -6.04
C VAL A 80 -3.38 -3.35 -7.03
N SER A 81 -3.52 -4.14 -8.09
CA SER A 81 -2.46 -4.29 -9.08
C SER A 81 -2.15 -2.97 -9.79
N LEU A 82 -3.18 -2.20 -10.14
CA LEU A 82 -3.00 -0.88 -10.76
C LEU A 82 -2.32 0.12 -9.83
N LEU A 83 -2.56 0.07 -8.52
CA LEU A 83 -1.82 0.86 -7.53
C LEU A 83 -0.32 0.61 -7.66
N PHE A 84 0.09 -0.66 -7.70
CA PHE A 84 1.50 -1.05 -7.79
C PHE A 84 2.11 -0.78 -9.17
N PHE A 85 1.46 -1.17 -10.28
CA PHE A 85 2.02 -1.02 -11.62
C PHE A 85 2.20 0.43 -12.05
N LEU A 86 1.26 1.31 -11.70
CA LEU A 86 1.41 2.72 -11.99
C LEU A 86 2.46 3.42 -11.13
N SER A 87 2.91 2.78 -10.04
CA SER A 87 3.87 3.40 -9.13
C SER A 87 5.21 3.72 -9.81
N ALA A 88 5.64 2.96 -10.83
CA ALA A 88 6.82 3.30 -11.65
C ALA A 88 6.64 4.61 -12.43
N LEU A 89 5.54 4.72 -13.18
CA LEU A 89 5.22 5.92 -13.97
C LEU A 89 5.03 7.13 -13.06
N ALA A 90 4.22 6.99 -12.02
CA ALA A 90 3.89 8.04 -11.07
C ALA A 90 5.12 8.47 -10.26
N GLY A 91 5.96 7.51 -9.84
CA GLY A 91 7.21 7.77 -9.13
C GLY A 91 8.20 8.58 -9.97
N ARG A 92 8.40 8.22 -11.24
CA ARG A 92 9.25 9.01 -12.15
C ARG A 92 8.68 10.40 -12.42
N ALA A 93 7.38 10.50 -12.66
CA ALA A 93 6.71 11.78 -12.88
C ALA A 93 6.85 12.71 -11.66
N THR A 94 6.82 12.14 -10.45
CA THR A 94 7.07 12.85 -9.19
C THR A 94 8.49 13.39 -9.14
N ASP A 95 9.50 12.55 -9.43
CA ASP A 95 10.89 12.99 -9.50
C ASP A 95 11.08 14.09 -10.56
N ALA A 96 10.33 14.06 -11.66
CA ALA A 96 10.35 15.09 -12.70
C ALA A 96 9.57 16.39 -12.34
N GLY A 97 9.02 16.50 -11.13
CA GLY A 97 8.34 17.70 -10.63
C GLY A 97 6.83 17.74 -10.89
N PHE A 98 6.24 16.68 -11.45
CA PHE A 98 4.81 16.65 -11.80
C PHE A 98 3.89 16.26 -10.64
N PHE A 99 4.39 16.20 -9.39
CA PHE A 99 3.58 15.85 -8.22
C PHE A 99 2.30 16.67 -8.12
N ARG A 100 2.37 17.99 -8.35
CA ARG A 100 1.22 18.91 -8.26
C ARG A 100 0.14 18.66 -9.33
N VAL A 101 0.44 17.87 -10.35
CA VAL A 101 -0.51 17.43 -11.38
C VAL A 101 -0.99 16.02 -11.10
N MET A 102 -0.06 15.10 -10.81
CA MET A 102 -0.34 13.68 -10.57
C MET A 102 -1.24 13.46 -9.35
N TYR A 103 -0.95 14.14 -8.24
CA TYR A 103 -1.71 13.94 -7.01
C TYR A 103 -3.18 14.37 -7.18
N PRO A 104 -3.51 15.60 -7.61
CA PRO A 104 -4.91 15.99 -7.84
C PRO A 104 -5.62 15.14 -8.91
N LEU A 105 -4.92 14.72 -9.97
CA LEU A 105 -5.48 13.83 -10.97
C LEU A 105 -5.85 12.47 -10.35
N GLY A 106 -4.98 11.91 -9.50
CA GLY A 106 -5.27 10.67 -8.81
C GLY A 106 -6.46 10.78 -7.85
N VAL A 107 -6.56 11.89 -7.11
CA VAL A 107 -7.72 12.19 -6.26
C VAL A 107 -9.00 12.29 -7.09
N LEU A 108 -8.95 12.99 -8.23
CA LEU A 108 -10.10 13.11 -9.13
C LEU A 108 -10.56 11.74 -9.63
N LEU A 109 -9.63 10.87 -10.06
CA LEU A 109 -9.96 9.52 -10.52
C LEU A 109 -10.56 8.65 -9.40
N GLN A 110 -10.04 8.72 -8.18
CA GLN A 110 -10.63 8.02 -7.03
C GLN A 110 -12.06 8.48 -6.75
N LEU A 111 -12.28 9.80 -6.74
CA LEU A 111 -13.60 10.39 -6.50
C LEU A 111 -14.59 10.05 -7.62
N VAL A 112 -14.18 10.19 -8.88
CA VAL A 112 -15.00 9.78 -10.03
C VAL A 112 -15.32 8.29 -9.92
N GLY A 113 -14.35 7.43 -9.62
CA GLY A 113 -14.55 6.00 -9.47
C GLY A 113 -15.56 5.66 -8.38
N ILE A 114 -15.41 6.20 -7.17
CA ILE A 114 -16.33 5.89 -6.06
C ILE A 114 -17.74 6.48 -6.27
N PHE A 115 -17.86 7.69 -6.83
CA PHE A 115 -19.18 8.26 -7.11
C PHE A 115 -19.87 7.56 -8.29
N MET A 116 -19.15 7.17 -9.34
CA MET A 116 -19.70 6.37 -10.43
C MET A 116 -20.10 4.98 -9.96
N LEU A 117 -19.35 4.38 -9.02
CA LEU A 117 -19.71 3.10 -8.40
C LEU A 117 -21.13 3.15 -7.80
N SER A 118 -21.53 4.28 -7.21
CA SER A 118 -22.89 4.45 -6.65
C SER A 118 -24.03 4.31 -7.67
N LEU A 119 -23.73 4.43 -8.97
CA LEU A 119 -24.69 4.36 -10.07
C LEU A 119 -24.63 3.02 -10.82
N CYS A 120 -23.61 2.20 -10.54
CA CYS A 120 -23.35 0.97 -11.28
C CYS A 120 -24.38 -0.12 -10.94
N LYS A 121 -24.84 -0.84 -11.96
CA LYS A 121 -25.77 -1.97 -11.81
C LYS A 121 -25.23 -3.28 -12.38
N THR A 122 -24.27 -3.21 -13.30
CA THR A 122 -23.70 -4.37 -13.97
C THR A 122 -22.22 -4.53 -13.65
N TYR A 123 -21.73 -5.77 -13.76
CA TYR A 123 -20.35 -6.13 -13.45
C TYR A 123 -19.31 -5.23 -14.14
N TRP A 124 -19.43 -5.02 -15.46
CA TRP A 124 -18.47 -4.21 -16.22
C TRP A 124 -18.43 -2.74 -15.78
N GLN A 125 -19.58 -2.17 -15.35
CA GLN A 125 -19.63 -0.81 -14.80
C GLN A 125 -18.88 -0.74 -13.47
N ILE A 126 -19.12 -1.70 -12.57
CA ILE A 126 -18.42 -1.81 -11.28
C ILE A 126 -16.93 -2.01 -11.51
N PHE A 127 -16.54 -2.89 -12.42
CA PHE A 127 -15.16 -3.16 -12.76
C PHE A 127 -14.44 -1.89 -13.24
N LEU A 128 -15.05 -1.14 -14.16
CA LEU A 128 -14.45 0.11 -14.66
C LEU A 128 -14.36 1.19 -13.58
N ALA A 129 -15.40 1.37 -12.77
CA ALA A 129 -15.45 2.39 -11.73
C ALA A 129 -14.52 2.07 -10.55
N GLN A 130 -14.61 0.87 -10.00
CA GLN A 130 -13.89 0.47 -8.79
C GLN A 130 -12.51 -0.09 -9.08
N ALA A 131 -12.38 -1.04 -10.03
CA ALA A 131 -11.10 -1.68 -10.29
C ALA A 131 -10.16 -0.73 -11.04
N VAL A 132 -10.63 -0.21 -12.18
CA VAL A 132 -9.80 0.59 -13.07
C VAL A 132 -9.70 2.03 -12.59
N CYS A 133 -10.80 2.79 -12.52
CA CYS A 133 -10.74 4.22 -12.25
C CYS A 133 -10.13 4.53 -10.86
N MET A 134 -10.62 3.88 -9.80
CA MET A 134 -10.01 4.04 -8.46
C MET A 134 -8.60 3.44 -8.38
N GLY A 135 -8.33 2.30 -9.03
CA GLY A 135 -6.99 1.69 -9.05
C GLY A 135 -5.94 2.60 -9.71
N LEU A 136 -6.31 3.26 -10.82
CA LEU A 136 -5.47 4.26 -11.47
C LEU A 136 -5.19 5.44 -10.52
N GLY A 137 -6.23 5.94 -9.86
CA GLY A 137 -6.10 7.02 -8.89
C GLY A 137 -5.28 6.64 -7.65
N ASN A 138 -5.35 5.39 -7.20
CA ASN A 138 -4.51 4.85 -6.13
C ASN A 138 -3.03 4.91 -6.49
N GLY A 139 -2.65 4.50 -7.71
CA GLY A 139 -1.25 4.54 -8.15
C GLY A 139 -0.70 5.97 -8.26
N LEU A 140 -1.53 6.92 -8.73
CA LEU A 140 -1.17 8.33 -8.88
C LEU A 140 -1.10 9.11 -7.56
N THR A 141 -1.67 8.60 -6.47
CA THR A 141 -1.64 9.23 -5.16
C THR A 141 -0.63 8.57 -4.23
N PHE A 142 -0.56 7.24 -4.22
CA PHE A 142 0.21 6.46 -3.24
C PHE A 142 1.73 6.63 -3.37
N SER A 143 2.31 6.22 -4.50
CA SER A 143 3.77 6.29 -4.71
C SER A 143 4.29 7.74 -4.69
N PRO A 144 3.65 8.70 -5.38
CA PRO A 144 4.01 10.12 -5.29
C PRO A 144 3.96 10.68 -3.87
N GLY A 145 2.88 10.41 -3.13
CA GLY A 145 2.71 10.87 -1.75
C GLY A 145 3.78 10.29 -0.82
N LEU A 146 4.08 9.00 -0.95
CA LEU A 146 5.08 8.32 -0.14
C LEU A 146 6.49 8.87 -0.40
N SER A 147 6.83 9.13 -1.67
CA SER A 147 8.11 9.75 -2.06
C SER A 147 8.25 11.17 -1.48
N VAL A 148 7.23 12.01 -1.65
CA VAL A 148 7.23 13.40 -1.14
C VAL A 148 7.32 13.41 0.39
N MET A 149 6.51 12.62 1.10
CA MET A 149 6.55 12.56 2.56
C MET A 149 7.92 12.07 3.05
N SER A 150 8.47 11.03 2.43
CA SER A 150 9.75 10.44 2.85
C SER A 150 10.94 11.37 2.65
N ALA A 151 10.84 12.35 1.74
CA ALA A 151 11.87 13.37 1.55
C ALA A 151 12.02 14.32 2.75
N TYR A 152 11.03 14.40 3.65
CA TYR A 152 11.10 15.24 4.87
C TYR A 152 11.82 14.56 6.04
N PHE A 153 12.08 13.25 5.96
CA PHE A 153 12.63 12.46 7.06
C PHE A 153 13.85 11.66 6.59
N MET A 154 14.84 11.53 7.48
CA MET A 154 16.02 10.68 7.31
C MET A 154 16.19 9.80 8.55
N LYS A 155 16.28 10.42 9.73
CA LYS A 155 16.41 9.74 11.03
C LYS A 155 15.10 9.12 11.49
N ASN A 156 13.99 9.85 11.37
CA ASN A 156 12.65 9.42 11.82
C ASN A 156 11.80 8.85 10.68
N ARG A 157 12.43 8.36 9.61
CA ARG A 157 11.75 8.00 8.37
C ARG A 157 10.83 6.80 8.52
N ALA A 158 11.27 5.70 9.15
CA ALA A 158 10.40 4.55 9.35
C ALA A 158 9.25 4.90 10.28
N PHE A 159 9.49 5.66 11.35
CA PHE A 159 8.43 6.13 12.23
C PHE A 159 7.40 6.99 11.49
N ALA A 160 7.84 7.94 10.66
CA ALA A 160 6.95 8.76 9.83
C ALA A 160 6.13 7.91 8.85
N VAL A 161 6.75 6.96 8.15
CA VAL A 161 6.06 6.02 7.26
C VAL A 161 5.10 5.11 8.04
N GLY A 162 5.48 4.64 9.23
CA GLY A 162 4.62 3.82 10.09
C GLY A 162 3.38 4.57 10.58
N LEU A 163 3.54 5.84 10.96
CA LEU A 163 2.43 6.71 11.34
C LEU A 163 1.51 7.00 10.14
N ALA A 164 2.07 7.26 8.96
CA ALA A 164 1.28 7.40 7.74
C ALA A 164 0.56 6.08 7.38
N ALA A 165 1.27 4.95 7.42
CA ALA A 165 0.73 3.62 7.09
C ALA A 165 -0.37 3.17 8.04
N SER A 166 -0.41 3.67 9.28
CA SER A 166 -1.54 3.45 10.20
C SER A 166 -2.88 3.93 9.62
N GLY A 167 -2.84 4.83 8.63
CA GLY A 167 -3.99 5.24 7.80
C GLY A 167 -4.71 4.06 7.16
N ALA A 168 -3.98 3.05 6.71
CA ALA A 168 -4.58 1.85 6.12
C ALA A 168 -5.47 1.12 7.11
N ALA A 169 -5.02 1.03 8.38
CA ALA A 169 -5.77 0.40 9.44
C ALA A 169 -6.96 1.25 9.90
N THR A 170 -6.78 2.56 10.08
CA THR A 170 -7.91 3.45 10.44
C THR A 170 -8.97 3.46 9.34
N GLY A 171 -8.56 3.48 8.06
CA GLY A 171 -9.46 3.33 6.91
C GLY A 171 -10.16 1.97 6.88
N GLY A 172 -9.42 0.89 7.14
CA GLY A 172 -9.96 -0.47 7.24
C GLY A 172 -10.87 -0.70 8.45
N LEU A 173 -10.88 0.20 9.44
CA LEU A 173 -11.88 0.21 10.51
C LEU A 173 -13.12 1.03 10.11
N ILE A 174 -12.92 2.22 9.54
CA ILE A 174 -14.01 3.16 9.29
C ILE A 174 -14.85 2.76 8.08
N TYR A 175 -14.23 2.40 6.93
CA TYR A 175 -14.98 2.12 5.70
C TYR A 175 -15.90 0.89 5.81
N PRO A 176 -15.47 -0.27 6.35
CA PRO A 176 -16.37 -1.41 6.50
C PRO A 176 -17.51 -1.12 7.47
N VAL A 177 -17.24 -0.40 8.58
CA VAL A 177 -18.27 -0.03 9.55
C VAL A 177 -19.27 0.94 8.91
N LEU A 178 -18.79 1.97 8.22
CA LEU A 178 -19.65 2.91 7.49
C LEU A 178 -20.56 2.17 6.50
N ILE A 179 -19.99 1.29 5.68
CA ILE A 179 -20.76 0.55 4.67
C ILE A 179 -21.77 -0.36 5.35
N ASN A 180 -21.37 -1.14 6.36
CA ASN A 180 -22.28 -2.08 7.02
C ASN A 180 -23.42 -1.36 7.76
N GLN A 181 -23.11 -0.28 8.48
CA GLN A 181 -24.12 0.48 9.21
C GLN A 181 -25.13 1.14 8.27
N LEU A 182 -24.67 1.82 7.22
CA LEU A 182 -25.57 2.52 6.31
C LEU A 182 -26.34 1.55 5.41
N LEU A 183 -25.71 0.48 4.93
CA LEU A 183 -26.31 -0.46 3.99
C LEU A 183 -27.24 -1.46 4.67
N TYR A 184 -26.82 -2.09 5.76
CA TYR A 184 -27.55 -3.20 6.38
C TYR A 184 -28.37 -2.78 7.60
N ASN A 185 -27.83 -1.93 8.48
CA ASN A 185 -28.53 -1.55 9.72
C ASN A 185 -29.56 -0.44 9.48
N HIS A 186 -29.17 0.61 8.77
CA HIS A 186 -30.06 1.74 8.47
C HIS A 186 -30.78 1.63 7.12
N GLN A 187 -30.44 0.61 6.31
CA GLN A 187 -31.08 0.32 5.02
C GLN A 187 -31.19 1.52 4.07
N ILE A 188 -30.19 2.42 4.09
CA ILE A 188 -30.16 3.65 3.29
C ILE A 188 -30.01 3.36 1.78
N GLY A 189 -29.61 2.13 1.45
CA GLY A 189 -29.42 1.64 0.10
C GLY A 189 -28.00 1.85 -0.41
N PHE A 190 -27.63 1.07 -1.43
CA PHE A 190 -26.27 1.00 -1.95
C PHE A 190 -25.76 2.36 -2.45
N ALA A 191 -26.53 3.05 -3.28
CA ALA A 191 -26.10 4.29 -3.91
C ALA A 191 -25.72 5.38 -2.90
N TRP A 192 -26.55 5.62 -1.89
CA TRP A 192 -26.28 6.61 -0.85
C TRP A 192 -25.17 6.19 0.10
N THR A 193 -25.06 4.90 0.41
CA THR A 193 -23.93 4.36 1.20
C THR A 193 -22.60 4.63 0.53
N ILE A 194 -22.49 4.35 -0.78
CA ILE A 194 -21.26 4.60 -1.54
C ILE A 194 -20.98 6.10 -1.71
N ARG A 195 -22.01 6.94 -1.86
CA ARG A 195 -21.83 8.40 -1.86
C ARG A 195 -21.32 8.92 -0.52
N ALA A 196 -21.80 8.39 0.60
CA ALA A 196 -21.28 8.74 1.92
C ALA A 196 -19.79 8.36 2.06
N ALA A 197 -19.40 7.17 1.59
CA ALA A 197 -17.99 6.78 1.53
C ALA A 197 -17.17 7.71 0.61
N GLY A 198 -17.72 8.11 -0.53
CA GLY A 198 -17.10 9.09 -1.44
C GLY A 198 -16.94 10.49 -0.83
N LEU A 199 -17.91 10.94 -0.03
CA LEU A 199 -17.80 12.21 0.70
C LEU A 199 -16.73 12.16 1.79
N LEU A 200 -16.62 11.04 2.52
CA LEU A 200 -15.54 10.82 3.47
C LEU A 200 -14.17 10.84 2.77
N MET A 201 -14.07 10.18 1.61
CA MET A 201 -12.87 10.21 0.77
C MET A 201 -12.53 11.61 0.28
N LEU A 202 -13.53 12.42 -0.09
CA LEU A 202 -13.33 13.81 -0.50
C LEU A 202 -12.81 14.67 0.65
N ILE A 203 -13.43 14.61 1.83
CA ILE A 203 -13.04 15.40 3.01
C ILE A 203 -11.58 15.13 3.39
N THR A 204 -11.20 13.86 3.42
CA THR A 204 -9.83 13.45 3.76
C THR A 204 -8.82 13.85 2.68
N HIS A 205 -9.20 13.82 1.39
CA HIS A 205 -8.33 14.28 0.31
C HIS A 205 -8.18 15.80 0.20
N ILE A 206 -9.20 16.60 0.59
CA ILE A 206 -9.09 18.06 0.62
C ILE A 206 -7.88 18.48 1.46
N PHE A 207 -7.64 17.81 2.59
CA PHE A 207 -6.46 18.04 3.41
C PHE A 207 -5.16 17.81 2.63
N GLY A 208 -5.06 16.68 1.93
CA GLY A 208 -3.90 16.38 1.08
C GLY A 208 -3.71 17.40 -0.05
N LEU A 209 -4.79 17.80 -0.74
CA LEU A 209 -4.75 18.76 -1.84
C LEU A 209 -4.21 20.14 -1.42
N VAL A 210 -4.53 20.56 -0.19
CA VAL A 210 -4.11 21.87 0.35
C VAL A 210 -2.69 21.83 0.94
N PHE A 211 -2.33 20.74 1.62
CA PHE A 211 -1.15 20.71 2.48
C PHE A 211 0.04 19.89 1.96
N PHE A 212 -0.13 19.00 0.97
CA PHE A 212 1.00 18.27 0.40
C PHE A 212 1.97 19.21 -0.31
N ARG A 213 3.25 19.14 0.04
CA ARG A 213 4.29 20.02 -0.50
C ARG A 213 5.54 19.24 -0.91
N PRO A 214 5.82 19.13 -2.22
CA PRO A 214 7.10 18.63 -2.72
C PRO A 214 8.27 19.44 -2.14
N ARG A 215 9.32 18.73 -1.71
CA ARG A 215 10.50 19.31 -1.09
C ARG A 215 11.70 19.42 -2.03
N LEU A 216 11.88 18.41 -2.89
CA LEU A 216 13.03 18.28 -3.76
C LEU A 216 12.82 19.05 -5.07
N PRO A 217 13.90 19.61 -5.66
CA PRO A 217 13.83 20.24 -6.97
C PRO A 217 13.52 19.19 -8.05
N PRO A 218 12.80 19.55 -9.13
CA PRO A 218 12.49 18.64 -10.22
C PRO A 218 13.73 18.09 -10.94
N ARG A 219 13.83 16.77 -11.04
CA ARG A 219 14.79 16.05 -11.89
C ARG A 219 14.18 15.75 -13.27
N THR A 220 14.26 16.72 -14.17
CA THR A 220 13.65 16.66 -15.51
C THR A 220 14.36 15.71 -16.48
N THR A 221 15.61 15.33 -16.22
CA THR A 221 16.41 14.42 -17.05
C THR A 221 16.58 13.04 -16.40
N GLY A 222 16.76 11.99 -17.21
CA GLY A 222 16.99 10.63 -16.74
C GLY A 222 15.87 9.64 -17.11
N PRO A 223 16.20 8.34 -17.18
CA PRO A 223 15.32 7.31 -17.73
C PRO A 223 14.10 7.04 -16.84
N LEU A 224 13.06 6.45 -17.43
CA LEU A 224 11.88 5.98 -16.71
C LEU A 224 12.21 4.79 -15.79
N ILE A 225 13.11 3.93 -16.24
CA ILE A 225 13.59 2.76 -15.52
C ILE A 225 15.09 2.91 -15.33
N GLU A 226 15.56 2.83 -14.09
CA GLU A 226 16.99 2.88 -13.77
C GLU A 226 17.55 1.45 -13.74
N LEU A 227 17.86 0.88 -14.90
CA LEU A 227 18.36 -0.51 -14.99
C LEU A 227 19.62 -0.76 -14.15
N GLY A 228 20.45 0.26 -13.93
CA GLY A 228 21.60 0.19 -13.03
C GLY A 228 21.24 -0.17 -11.59
N ALA A 229 20.01 0.07 -11.13
CA ALA A 229 19.60 -0.38 -9.80
C ALA A 229 19.64 -1.91 -9.65
N PHE A 230 19.45 -2.67 -10.75
CA PHE A 230 19.53 -4.13 -10.71
C PHE A 230 20.96 -4.68 -10.67
N THR A 231 21.98 -3.84 -10.82
CA THR A 231 23.37 -4.26 -10.59
C THR A 231 23.76 -4.10 -9.12
N GLU A 232 22.95 -3.45 -8.30
CA GLU A 232 23.16 -3.26 -6.86
C GLU A 232 22.54 -4.45 -6.09
N PRO A 233 23.34 -5.38 -5.51
CA PRO A 233 22.78 -6.55 -4.85
C PRO A 233 21.78 -6.25 -3.71
N PRO A 234 21.98 -5.23 -2.85
CA PRO A 234 20.99 -4.86 -1.83
C PRO A 234 19.62 -4.50 -2.43
N PHE A 235 19.59 -3.81 -3.58
CA PHE A 235 18.35 -3.43 -4.25
C PHE A 235 17.62 -4.65 -4.81
N VAL A 236 18.35 -5.57 -5.46
CA VAL A 236 17.79 -6.81 -6.01
C VAL A 236 17.21 -7.70 -4.90
N PHE A 237 18.01 -7.99 -3.87
CA PHE A 237 17.57 -8.83 -2.76
C PHE A 237 16.43 -8.20 -1.97
N PHE A 238 16.43 -6.88 -1.78
CA PHE A 238 15.30 -6.20 -1.14
C PHE A 238 14.03 -6.25 -2.00
N THR A 239 14.15 -6.11 -3.32
CA THR A 239 13.02 -6.25 -4.25
C THR A 239 12.42 -7.66 -4.18
N LEU A 240 13.26 -8.69 -4.14
CA LEU A 240 12.83 -10.08 -3.95
C LEU A 240 12.16 -10.28 -2.59
N CYS A 241 12.72 -9.71 -1.52
CA CYS A 241 12.09 -9.74 -0.20
C CYS A 241 10.69 -9.16 -0.24
N TYR A 242 10.54 -7.97 -0.82
CA TYR A 242 9.25 -7.30 -0.94
C TYR A 242 8.28 -8.20 -1.72
N PHE A 243 8.68 -8.67 -2.91
CA PHE A 243 7.87 -9.53 -3.76
C PHE A 243 7.37 -10.77 -3.00
N PHE A 244 8.28 -11.59 -2.47
CA PHE A 244 7.93 -12.85 -1.82
C PHE A 244 7.14 -12.67 -0.52
N THR A 245 7.43 -11.61 0.24
CA THR A 245 6.66 -11.29 1.44
C THR A 245 5.22 -10.93 1.06
N PHE A 246 5.02 -10.02 0.11
CA PHE A 246 3.69 -9.58 -0.30
C PHE A 246 2.91 -10.64 -1.08
N TRP A 247 3.58 -11.65 -1.62
CA TRP A 247 2.94 -12.79 -2.27
C TRP A 247 2.13 -13.66 -1.30
N GLY A 248 2.59 -13.78 -0.04
CA GLY A 248 1.90 -14.54 1.01
C GLY A 248 1.26 -13.71 2.12
N LEU A 249 1.68 -12.46 2.33
CA LEU A 249 1.23 -11.63 3.46
C LEU A 249 -0.29 -11.36 3.43
N TYR A 250 -0.87 -11.18 2.24
CA TYR A 250 -2.28 -10.80 2.12
C TYR A 250 -3.26 -11.96 2.30
N PHE A 251 -2.79 -13.20 2.35
CA PHE A 251 -3.65 -14.36 2.59
C PHE A 251 -4.54 -14.17 3.82
N ALA A 252 -3.96 -13.70 4.93
CA ALA A 252 -4.69 -13.44 6.16
C ALA A 252 -5.66 -12.24 6.08
N TRP A 253 -5.47 -11.30 5.15
CA TRP A 253 -6.45 -10.23 4.95
C TRP A 253 -7.62 -10.66 4.08
N PHE A 254 -7.37 -11.50 3.07
CA PHE A 254 -8.40 -11.94 2.12
C PHE A 254 -9.19 -13.17 2.60
N TYR A 255 -8.50 -14.20 3.11
CA TYR A 255 -9.10 -15.50 3.41
C TYR A 255 -9.45 -15.73 4.88
N LEU A 256 -9.14 -14.80 5.78
CA LEU A 256 -9.49 -14.93 7.20
C LEU A 256 -10.99 -15.02 7.43
N GLY A 257 -11.77 -14.18 6.73
CA GLY A 257 -13.22 -14.19 6.84
C GLY A 257 -13.83 -15.49 6.29
N THR A 258 -13.36 -15.97 5.14
CA THR A 258 -13.86 -17.22 4.56
C THR A 258 -13.46 -18.43 5.41
N PHE A 259 -12.23 -18.48 5.91
CA PHE A 259 -11.78 -19.53 6.84
C PHE A 259 -12.65 -19.58 8.11
N ALA A 260 -12.89 -18.42 8.73
CA ALA A 260 -13.71 -18.30 9.93
C ALA A 260 -15.14 -18.85 9.73
N ARG A 261 -15.74 -18.53 8.58
CA ARG A 261 -17.08 -19.00 8.23
C ARG A 261 -17.08 -20.50 7.89
N ASP A 262 -16.19 -20.91 7.00
CA ASP A 262 -16.23 -22.25 6.39
C ASP A 262 -15.71 -23.34 7.33
N ARG A 263 -14.76 -23.01 8.24
CA ARG A 263 -14.14 -23.98 9.17
C ARG A 263 -14.66 -23.91 10.59
N LEU A 264 -15.08 -22.72 11.05
CA LEU A 264 -15.49 -22.49 12.44
C LEU A 264 -16.95 -22.04 12.58
N GLY A 265 -17.69 -21.86 11.48
CA GLY A 265 -19.11 -21.50 11.51
C GLY A 265 -19.39 -20.07 12.02
N ILE A 266 -18.39 -19.18 11.99
CA ILE A 266 -18.58 -17.79 12.43
C ILE A 266 -19.41 -17.03 11.39
N ALA A 267 -20.62 -16.62 11.76
CA ALA A 267 -21.54 -15.90 10.87
C ALA A 267 -21.11 -14.45 10.63
N ASP A 268 -20.67 -13.74 11.67
CA ASP A 268 -20.16 -12.37 11.59
C ASP A 268 -18.63 -12.36 11.68
N THR A 269 -17.98 -12.28 10.53
CA THR A 269 -16.52 -12.31 10.39
C THR A 269 -15.90 -10.90 10.36
N GLN A 270 -16.73 -9.85 10.39
CA GLN A 270 -16.26 -8.47 10.34
C GLN A 270 -15.40 -8.14 11.57
N ASN A 271 -15.78 -8.64 12.74
CA ASN A 271 -15.05 -8.42 13.99
C ASN A 271 -13.60 -8.88 13.93
N LEU A 272 -13.30 -9.97 13.20
CA LEU A 272 -11.93 -10.46 13.04
C LEU A 272 -11.08 -9.45 12.26
N LEU A 273 -11.60 -8.89 11.16
CA LEU A 273 -10.89 -7.88 10.39
C LEU A 273 -10.73 -6.55 11.14
N LEU A 274 -11.72 -6.18 11.96
CA LEU A 274 -11.61 -5.00 12.82
C LEU A 274 -10.52 -5.18 13.87
N VAL A 275 -10.47 -6.32 14.55
CA VAL A 275 -9.39 -6.63 15.50
C VAL A 275 -8.04 -6.63 14.79
N LEU A 276 -7.93 -7.30 13.64
CA LEU A 276 -6.71 -7.39 12.83
C LEU A 276 -6.15 -6.00 12.49
N ASN A 277 -6.99 -5.09 12.02
CA ASN A 277 -6.58 -3.73 11.68
C ASN A 277 -6.30 -2.88 12.92
N GLY A 278 -7.15 -2.97 13.95
CA GLY A 278 -7.02 -2.19 15.18
C GLY A 278 -5.69 -2.44 15.90
N VAL A 279 -5.37 -3.71 16.17
CA VAL A 279 -4.06 -4.07 16.77
C VAL A 279 -2.91 -3.76 15.81
N GLY A 280 -3.15 -3.88 14.50
CA GLY A 280 -2.18 -3.54 13.47
C GLY A 280 -1.77 -2.07 13.43
N ILE A 281 -2.49 -1.14 14.07
CA ILE A 281 -2.02 0.25 14.27
C ILE A 281 -0.76 0.25 15.15
N VAL A 282 -0.81 -0.47 16.27
CA VAL A 282 0.34 -0.61 17.19
C VAL A 282 1.50 -1.29 16.47
N GLY A 283 1.20 -2.36 15.72
CA GLY A 283 2.15 -3.08 14.89
C GLY A 283 2.86 -2.20 13.85
N ARG A 284 2.20 -1.19 13.28
CA ARG A 284 2.80 -0.28 12.30
C ARG A 284 3.73 0.76 12.92
N ILE A 285 3.44 1.18 14.16
CA ILE A 285 4.14 2.28 14.81
C ILE A 285 5.34 1.78 15.63
N GLY A 286 5.14 0.80 16.51
CA GLY A 286 6.16 0.37 17.48
C GLY A 286 7.46 -0.13 16.82
N PRO A 287 7.40 -1.16 15.98
CA PRO A 287 8.57 -1.68 15.25
C PRO A 287 9.24 -0.65 14.34
N SER A 288 8.48 0.31 13.80
CA SER A 288 9.04 1.42 13.02
C SER A 288 9.90 2.36 13.87
N ILE A 289 9.48 2.64 15.12
CA ILE A 289 10.30 3.39 16.09
C ILE A 289 11.57 2.60 16.45
N ILE A 290 11.43 1.28 16.63
CA ILE A 290 12.56 0.41 16.98
C ILE A 290 13.59 0.39 15.85
N GLY A 291 13.11 0.27 14.61
CA GLY A 291 13.94 0.29 13.41
C GLY A 291 14.76 1.56 13.26
N ASP A 292 14.15 2.74 13.48
CA ASP A 292 14.86 4.01 13.36
C ASP A 292 15.84 4.29 14.51
N ARG A 293 15.51 3.89 15.76
CA ARG A 293 16.34 4.25 16.94
C ARG A 293 17.43 3.23 17.26
N TRP A 294 17.11 1.95 17.23
CA TRP A 294 17.96 0.93 17.87
C TRP A 294 18.58 -0.04 16.88
N THR A 295 17.80 -0.66 16.00
CA THR A 295 18.28 -1.81 15.23
C THR A 295 18.74 -1.45 13.82
N GLY A 296 18.19 -0.40 13.21
CA GLY A 296 18.20 -0.26 11.75
C GLY A 296 16.97 -0.93 11.13
N ARG A 297 16.60 -0.45 9.94
CA ARG A 297 15.37 -0.79 9.21
C ARG A 297 15.44 -2.18 8.59
N LEU A 298 16.60 -2.58 8.04
CA LEU A 298 16.77 -3.93 7.51
C LEU A 298 16.89 -4.98 8.63
N ASN A 299 17.55 -4.63 9.74
CA ASN A 299 17.74 -5.56 10.85
C ASN A 299 16.43 -5.89 11.57
N ILE A 300 15.53 -4.91 11.75
CA ILE A 300 14.21 -5.17 12.36
C ILE A 300 13.27 -5.92 11.40
N LEU A 301 13.48 -5.76 10.09
CA LEU A 301 12.62 -6.39 9.10
C LEU A 301 12.75 -7.93 9.10
N ILE A 302 13.95 -8.47 9.34
CA ILE A 302 14.21 -9.92 9.38
C ILE A 302 13.34 -10.65 10.45
N PRO A 303 13.37 -10.28 11.75
CA PRO A 303 12.55 -10.95 12.76
C PRO A 303 11.05 -10.71 12.54
N ILE A 304 10.65 -9.56 11.99
CA ILE A 304 9.24 -9.30 11.65
C ILE A 304 8.76 -10.27 10.57
N THR A 305 9.47 -10.36 9.44
CA THR A 305 9.06 -11.22 8.32
C THR A 305 9.15 -12.70 8.70
N LEU A 306 10.15 -13.09 9.50
CA LEU A 306 10.25 -14.45 10.04
C LEU A 306 9.05 -14.77 10.95
N SER A 307 8.65 -13.84 11.81
CA SER A 307 7.48 -14.00 12.66
C SER A 307 6.19 -14.13 11.83
N CYS A 308 6.03 -13.34 10.76
CA CYS A 308 4.90 -13.51 9.83
C CYS A 308 4.86 -14.92 9.23
N ALA A 309 6.01 -15.43 8.76
CA ALA A 309 6.09 -16.76 8.18
C ALA A 309 5.74 -17.86 9.20
N ILE A 310 6.30 -17.79 10.41
CA ILE A 310 6.01 -18.75 11.49
C ILE A 310 4.51 -18.74 11.81
N LEU A 311 3.90 -17.57 11.94
CA LEU A 311 2.48 -17.44 12.24
C LEU A 311 1.61 -18.06 11.12
N MET A 312 2.01 -17.94 9.85
CA MET A 312 1.30 -18.61 8.75
C MET A 312 1.28 -20.13 8.93
N PHE A 313 2.38 -20.74 9.37
CA PHE A 313 2.41 -22.17 9.71
C PHE A 313 1.60 -22.48 10.98
N CYS A 314 1.64 -21.60 11.99
CA CYS A 314 0.83 -21.76 13.21
C CYS A 314 -0.68 -21.73 12.90
N TRP A 315 -1.11 -20.98 11.88
CA TRP A 315 -2.53 -20.92 11.49
C TRP A 315 -3.07 -22.30 11.07
N ILE A 316 -2.23 -23.20 10.55
CA ILE A 316 -2.64 -24.58 10.20
C ILE A 316 -3.20 -25.32 11.43
N ALA A 317 -2.66 -25.04 12.62
CA ALA A 317 -3.07 -25.68 13.87
C ALA A 317 -4.31 -25.03 14.52
N VAL A 318 -4.82 -23.92 13.98
CA VAL A 318 -5.96 -23.20 14.57
C VAL A 318 -7.27 -23.89 14.19
N SER A 319 -7.93 -24.46 15.19
CA SER A 319 -9.20 -25.19 15.03
C SER A 319 -10.35 -24.63 15.88
N THR A 320 -10.11 -23.57 16.65
CA THR A 320 -11.10 -22.98 17.56
C THR A 320 -11.28 -21.48 17.33
N VAL A 321 -12.46 -20.96 17.67
CA VAL A 321 -12.77 -19.52 17.56
C VAL A 321 -11.81 -18.69 18.40
N ALA A 322 -11.57 -19.10 19.65
CA ALA A 322 -10.63 -18.41 20.55
C ALA A 322 -9.20 -18.43 19.99
N GLY A 323 -8.76 -19.56 19.44
CA GLY A 323 -7.46 -19.67 18.77
C GLY A 323 -7.34 -18.75 17.56
N LEU A 324 -8.43 -18.58 16.79
CA LEU A 324 -8.45 -17.67 15.65
C LEU A 324 -8.34 -16.20 16.07
N TYR A 325 -9.04 -15.79 17.13
CA TYR A 325 -8.87 -14.44 17.68
C TYR A 325 -7.45 -14.20 18.21
N ALA A 326 -6.86 -15.17 18.91
CA ALA A 326 -5.48 -15.08 19.37
C ALA A 326 -4.50 -14.94 18.19
N PHE A 327 -4.68 -15.75 17.13
CA PHE A 327 -3.91 -15.63 15.89
C PHE A 327 -4.06 -14.23 15.27
N VAL A 328 -5.28 -13.73 15.14
CA VAL A 328 -5.58 -12.42 14.55
C VAL A 328 -4.91 -11.28 15.32
N VAL A 329 -4.89 -11.34 16.65
CA VAL A 329 -4.21 -10.33 17.47
C VAL A 329 -2.71 -10.30 17.18
N VAL A 330 -2.05 -11.47 17.22
CA VAL A 330 -0.59 -11.56 17.03
C VAL A 330 -0.22 -11.25 15.57
N TYR A 331 -0.95 -11.82 14.61
CA TYR A 331 -0.70 -11.59 13.19
C TYR A 331 -1.01 -10.15 12.77
N GLY A 332 -2.04 -9.51 13.33
CA GLY A 332 -2.31 -8.10 13.08
C GLY A 332 -1.16 -7.20 13.50
N LEU A 333 -0.54 -7.48 14.65
CA LEU A 333 0.65 -6.76 15.12
C LEU A 333 1.85 -6.96 14.19
N VAL A 334 2.21 -8.23 13.91
CA VAL A 334 3.42 -8.55 13.14
C VAL A 334 3.24 -8.22 11.65
N GLY A 335 2.10 -8.58 11.06
CA GLY A 335 1.78 -8.27 9.68
C GLY A 335 1.61 -6.77 9.43
N GLY A 336 1.04 -6.03 10.39
CA GLY A 336 1.03 -4.57 10.36
C GLY A 336 2.44 -3.97 10.39
N ALA A 337 3.34 -4.54 11.20
CA ALA A 337 4.74 -4.16 11.21
C ALA A 337 5.41 -4.38 9.83
N ALA A 338 5.19 -5.54 9.22
CA ALA A 338 5.72 -5.82 7.88
C ALA A 338 5.21 -4.79 6.85
N GLN A 339 3.91 -4.47 6.85
CA GLN A 339 3.32 -3.51 5.90
C GLN A 339 3.84 -2.07 6.03
N SER A 340 4.40 -1.68 7.18
CA SER A 340 4.93 -0.33 7.40
C SER A 340 6.45 -0.26 7.22
N VAL A 341 7.18 -1.22 7.77
CA VAL A 341 8.65 -1.25 7.74
C VAL A 341 9.17 -1.53 6.32
N ILE A 342 8.48 -2.38 5.54
CA ILE A 342 8.90 -2.68 4.15
C ILE A 342 8.90 -1.42 3.27
N PRO A 343 7.78 -0.69 3.08
CA PRO A 343 7.80 0.52 2.27
C PRO A 343 8.73 1.59 2.83
N ALA A 344 8.87 1.70 4.16
CA ALA A 344 9.86 2.59 4.76
C ALA A 344 11.29 2.24 4.32
N THR A 345 11.62 0.95 4.34
CA THR A 345 12.94 0.44 3.95
C THR A 345 13.18 0.62 2.44
N ALA A 346 12.14 0.45 1.61
CA ALA A 346 12.20 0.63 0.16
C ALA A 346 12.71 2.03 -0.23
N THR A 347 12.25 3.06 0.46
CA THR A 347 12.71 4.45 0.23
C THR A 347 14.17 4.71 0.62
N THR A 348 14.82 3.76 1.28
CA THR A 348 16.25 3.82 1.66
C THR A 348 17.16 2.96 0.79
N MET A 349 16.60 2.20 -0.14
CA MET A 349 17.34 1.44 -1.15
C MET A 349 17.79 2.32 -2.33
N THR A 350 17.65 3.64 -2.19
CA THR A 350 18.09 4.63 -3.18
C THR A 350 19.12 5.55 -2.51
N PRO A 351 20.41 5.46 -2.89
CA PRO A 351 21.44 6.35 -2.35
C PRO A 351 21.20 7.83 -2.72
N ASP A 352 20.73 8.09 -3.94
CA ASP A 352 20.41 9.44 -4.44
C ASP A 352 18.93 9.77 -4.21
N ILE A 353 18.67 10.71 -3.30
CA ILE A 353 17.31 11.11 -2.90
C ILE A 353 16.48 11.65 -4.07
N ASN A 354 17.12 12.13 -5.15
CA ASN A 354 16.43 12.64 -6.34
C ASN A 354 15.90 11.53 -7.25
N ARG A 355 16.21 10.25 -6.94
CA ARG A 355 15.74 9.06 -7.68
C ARG A 355 14.80 8.20 -6.86
N THR A 356 14.43 8.65 -5.65
CA THR A 356 13.64 7.84 -4.72
C THR A 356 12.29 7.47 -5.34
N GLY A 357 11.62 8.37 -6.06
CA GLY A 357 10.36 8.06 -6.73
C GLY A 357 10.52 6.99 -7.81
N THR A 358 11.53 7.12 -8.67
CA THR A 358 11.83 6.18 -9.76
C THR A 358 12.10 4.77 -9.22
N ARG A 359 13.05 4.64 -8.28
CA ARG A 359 13.43 3.34 -7.72
C ARG A 359 12.33 2.71 -6.87
N LEU A 360 11.62 3.51 -6.06
CA LEU A 360 10.45 3.04 -5.32
C LEU A 360 9.39 2.50 -6.27
N GLY A 361 9.10 3.24 -7.34
CA GLY A 361 8.15 2.84 -8.36
C GLY A 361 8.54 1.54 -9.08
N MET A 362 9.82 1.32 -9.36
CA MET A 362 10.33 0.06 -9.91
C MET A 362 10.08 -1.12 -8.97
N ILE A 363 10.44 -0.98 -7.68
CA ILE A 363 10.20 -2.01 -6.65
C ILE A 363 8.70 -2.34 -6.59
N MET A 364 7.86 -1.30 -6.46
CA MET A 364 6.41 -1.45 -6.33
C MET A 364 5.80 -2.13 -7.57
N SER A 365 6.28 -1.80 -8.77
CA SER A 365 5.75 -2.40 -10.00
C SER A 365 6.04 -3.90 -10.08
N ILE A 366 7.21 -4.34 -9.62
CA ILE A 366 7.55 -5.77 -9.53
C ILE A 366 6.65 -6.46 -8.49
N VAL A 367 6.44 -5.83 -7.33
CA VAL A 367 5.55 -6.32 -6.27
C VAL A 367 4.10 -6.41 -6.73
N GLY A 368 3.67 -5.57 -7.67
CA GLY A 368 2.33 -5.62 -8.27
C GLY A 368 1.97 -7.00 -8.81
N PHE A 369 2.93 -7.71 -9.42
CA PHE A 369 2.74 -9.09 -9.87
C PHE A 369 2.49 -10.07 -8.71
N ALA A 370 3.18 -9.92 -7.59
CA ALA A 370 2.93 -10.73 -6.40
C ALA A 370 1.51 -10.48 -5.88
N THR A 371 1.09 -9.22 -5.74
CA THR A 371 -0.27 -8.92 -5.24
C THR A 371 -1.38 -9.32 -6.20
N LEU A 372 -1.10 -9.38 -7.50
CA LEU A 372 -2.05 -9.86 -8.51
C LEU A 372 -2.21 -11.38 -8.47
N THR A 373 -1.10 -12.10 -8.39
CA THR A 373 -1.07 -13.56 -8.56
C THR A 373 -1.26 -14.32 -7.24
N GLY A 374 -0.81 -13.76 -6.11
CA GLY A 374 -0.84 -14.42 -4.80
C GLY A 374 -2.24 -14.89 -4.40
N PRO A 375 -3.24 -13.99 -4.28
CA PRO A 375 -4.59 -14.38 -3.89
C PRO A 375 -5.24 -15.38 -4.85
N ALA A 376 -4.93 -15.29 -6.15
CA ALA A 376 -5.45 -16.22 -7.16
C ALA A 376 -4.84 -17.62 -7.01
N ILE A 377 -3.53 -17.72 -6.77
CA ILE A 377 -2.84 -18.99 -6.50
C ILE A 377 -3.35 -19.59 -5.21
N GLU A 378 -3.47 -18.81 -4.14
CA GLU A 378 -4.00 -19.24 -2.84
C GLU A 378 -5.43 -19.79 -2.96
N GLY A 379 -6.29 -19.11 -3.73
CA GLY A 379 -7.65 -19.56 -4.00
C GLY A 379 -7.70 -20.87 -4.80
N ALA A 380 -6.84 -21.01 -5.82
CA ALA A 380 -6.73 -22.24 -6.59
C ALA A 380 -6.24 -23.41 -5.73
N LEU A 381 -5.26 -23.17 -4.84
CA LEU A 381 -4.78 -24.16 -3.89
C LEU A 381 -5.90 -24.64 -2.96
N ILE A 382 -6.70 -23.72 -2.40
CA ILE A 382 -7.87 -24.06 -1.58
C ILE A 382 -8.87 -24.93 -2.36
N ALA A 383 -9.17 -24.56 -3.61
CA ALA A 383 -10.09 -25.31 -4.44
C ALA A 383 -9.59 -26.74 -4.73
N THR A 384 -8.30 -26.89 -5.04
CA THR A 384 -7.68 -28.20 -5.30
C THR A 384 -7.53 -29.06 -4.05
N ASP A 385 -7.41 -28.45 -2.87
CA ASP A 385 -7.31 -29.16 -1.58
C ASP A 385 -8.69 -29.49 -0.97
N GLY A 386 -9.75 -29.48 -1.78
CA GLY A 386 -11.11 -29.83 -1.37
C GLY A 386 -11.73 -28.83 -0.39
N GLY A 387 -11.37 -27.55 -0.48
CA GLY A 387 -11.82 -26.49 0.42
C GLY A 387 -11.04 -26.41 1.73
N ARG A 388 -9.97 -27.21 1.89
CA ARG A 388 -9.01 -27.05 2.99
C ARG A 388 -8.06 -25.91 2.67
N TYR A 389 -7.58 -25.24 3.71
CA TYR A 389 -6.74 -24.05 3.60
C TYR A 389 -5.25 -24.35 3.76
N VAL A 390 -4.89 -25.61 4.03
CA VAL A 390 -3.53 -26.01 4.42
C VAL A 390 -2.52 -25.74 3.30
N ALA A 391 -2.84 -26.14 2.06
CA ALA A 391 -1.96 -25.90 0.91
C ALA A 391 -1.67 -24.40 0.70
N ALA A 392 -2.69 -23.54 0.82
CA ALA A 392 -2.53 -22.09 0.70
C ALA A 392 -1.75 -21.50 1.87
N GLN A 393 -2.01 -21.94 3.12
CA GLN A 393 -1.25 -21.51 4.30
C GLN A 393 0.24 -21.86 4.19
N ILE A 394 0.57 -23.07 3.71
CA ILE A 394 1.95 -23.49 3.45
C ILE A 394 2.58 -22.62 2.37
N PHE A 395 1.88 -22.39 1.26
CA PHE A 395 2.36 -21.52 0.18
C PHE A 395 2.68 -20.10 0.68
N SER A 396 1.78 -19.48 1.44
CA SER A 396 1.99 -18.15 2.01
C SER A 396 3.17 -18.15 3.00
N GLY A 397 3.26 -19.15 3.88
CA GLY A 397 4.36 -19.28 4.84
C GLY A 397 5.73 -19.47 4.18
N VAL A 398 5.83 -20.37 3.19
CA VAL A 398 7.06 -20.60 2.42
C VAL A 398 7.45 -19.37 1.60
N SER A 399 6.49 -18.69 0.98
CA SER A 399 6.74 -17.45 0.25
C SER A 399 7.34 -16.39 1.16
N ILE A 400 6.76 -16.18 2.35
CA ILE A 400 7.32 -15.22 3.31
C ILE A 400 8.71 -15.66 3.80
N LEU A 401 8.98 -16.96 4.00
CA LEU A 401 10.33 -17.47 4.34
C LEU A 401 11.35 -17.16 3.24
N LEU A 402 11.00 -17.29 1.96
CA LEU A 402 11.87 -16.85 0.87
C LEU A 402 12.14 -15.34 0.97
N GLY A 403 11.14 -14.56 1.37
CA GLY A 403 11.27 -13.16 1.71
C GLY A 403 12.26 -12.88 2.85
N VAL A 404 12.26 -13.72 3.90
CA VAL A 404 13.23 -13.67 5.03
C VAL A 404 14.66 -13.88 4.52
N CYS A 405 14.87 -14.93 3.73
CA CYS A 405 16.18 -15.22 3.13
C CYS A 405 16.67 -14.04 2.28
N ALA A 406 15.78 -13.44 1.50
CA ALA A 406 16.10 -12.30 0.65
C ALA A 406 16.43 -11.03 1.46
N VAL A 407 15.72 -10.70 2.55
CA VAL A 407 16.10 -9.54 3.38
C VAL A 407 17.42 -9.78 4.14
N ALA A 408 17.66 -11.01 4.61
CA ALA A 408 18.93 -11.37 5.21
C ALA A 408 20.08 -11.19 4.22
N ALA A 409 19.91 -11.65 2.97
CA ALA A 409 20.87 -11.42 1.88
C ALA A 409 21.06 -9.93 1.55
N ALA A 410 19.98 -9.14 1.49
CA ALA A 410 20.05 -7.69 1.26
C ALA A 410 20.84 -6.97 2.35
N ARG A 411 20.65 -7.39 3.61
CA ARG A 411 21.36 -6.87 4.78
C ARG A 411 22.84 -7.20 4.72
N VAL A 412 23.19 -8.47 4.45
CA VAL A 412 24.59 -8.90 4.30
C VAL A 412 25.27 -8.20 3.12
N ALA A 413 24.57 -8.04 2.00
CA ALA A 413 25.09 -7.32 0.85
C ALA A 413 25.36 -5.82 1.13
N LYS A 414 24.60 -5.21 2.05
CA LYS A 414 24.71 -3.78 2.36
C LYS A 414 25.73 -3.47 3.47
N ALA A 415 25.86 -4.34 4.47
CA ALA A 415 26.68 -4.06 5.66
C ALA A 415 27.61 -5.21 6.09
N GLY A 416 27.69 -6.29 5.31
CA GLY A 416 28.44 -7.49 5.66
C GLY A 416 27.77 -8.33 6.75
N TRP A 417 28.53 -9.28 7.30
CA TRP A 417 28.03 -10.27 8.25
C TRP A 417 27.89 -9.74 9.69
N GLY A 418 28.57 -8.65 10.06
CA GLY A 418 28.58 -8.13 11.44
C GLY A 418 27.19 -7.68 11.87
N LEU A 419 26.61 -8.27 12.91
CA LEU A 419 25.24 -8.02 13.38
C LEU A 419 25.05 -6.65 14.06
N ASP A 420 26.15 -6.02 14.48
CA ASP A 420 26.16 -4.82 15.32
C ASP A 420 25.96 -3.52 14.54
N VAL A 421 26.02 -3.59 13.21
CA VAL A 421 25.83 -2.43 12.32
C VAL A 421 24.35 -2.16 12.16
N LYS A 422 23.91 -0.92 12.43
CA LYS A 422 22.55 -0.44 12.15
C LYS A 422 22.41 -0.18 10.65
N VAL A 423 21.51 -0.90 9.97
CA VAL A 423 21.36 -0.85 8.50
C VAL A 423 19.95 -0.48 8.04
#